data_AF-A0A094GL13-F1
#
_entry.id   AF-A0A094GL13-F1
#
_cell.length_a   1.000
_cell.length_b   1.000
_cell.length_c   1.000
_cell.angle_alpha   90.00
_cell.angle_beta   90.00
_cell.angle_gamma   90.00
#
_symmetry.space_group_name_H-M   'P 1'
#
loop_
_entity.id
_entity.type
_entity.pdbx_description
1 polymer ?
#
loop_
_entity_poly.entity_id
_entity_poly.type
_entity_poly.pdbx_seq_one_letter_code
_entity_poly.pdbx_strand_id
1 'polypeptide(L)'
;MGSLDAQIHGKFNLFVIDAGVDDADAWQRPYLTTPLFRKFVNRSFPLIDIRPNISSPGYNPADLLKSHGFGVLNQKSALFDPSNAHLSIDDEELLHETYYPEICDLLTKTTGAKHIFVTHSFVRKSRPRGITRPNPPNIARRAGSNNHADANFRGTVNHHDNATNVPKHIPAGAGVGPARLPHLDYTPLSARQCIRFYRQDIEQQARESGVIGAEDGICADLPFPATSAEANSVIAERYNRGELGPRYAAYSVWRPLKTVQRDPLCIAPRRTDTGELVEYPYDLRVPGNAGLGGDFLREVALLGVQGEDVGVGSAVDAGALNWYYVSKQTREEVLVIKFFDSAALGRGEEEAEAPWHGSPDIGDVCGEEARESIEVRVIAFW
;
A
#
# COMPACT_ATOMS: atom_id res chain seq x y z
N MET A 1 -23.10 -21.23 -22.84
CA MET A 1 -21.74 -21.67 -22.48
C MET A 1 -20.76 -20.72 -23.18
N GLY A 2 -20.43 -19.60 -22.53
CA GLY A 2 -19.45 -18.65 -23.05
C GLY A 2 -18.07 -19.05 -22.53
N SER A 3 -17.08 -19.03 -23.42
CA SER A 3 -15.66 -19.35 -23.21
C SER A 3 -15.15 -19.05 -21.79
N LEU A 4 -14.67 -20.09 -21.10
CA LEU A 4 -14.10 -20.04 -19.75
C LEU A 4 -12.62 -19.60 -19.73
N ASP A 5 -12.01 -19.26 -20.87
CA ASP A 5 -10.54 -19.10 -20.97
C ASP A 5 -10.04 -17.76 -21.54
N ALA A 6 -10.87 -16.71 -21.58
CA ALA A 6 -10.36 -15.39 -21.98
C ALA A 6 -9.56 -14.76 -20.82
N GLN A 7 -8.23 -14.67 -20.98
CA GLN A 7 -7.35 -13.99 -20.03
C GLN A 7 -7.82 -12.54 -19.82
N ILE A 8 -8.22 -12.21 -18.58
CA ILE A 8 -8.65 -10.86 -18.23
C ILE A 8 -7.44 -9.92 -18.32
N HIS A 9 -7.66 -8.75 -18.91
CA HIS A 9 -6.67 -7.69 -18.94
C HIS A 9 -7.12 -6.51 -18.10
N GLY A 10 -6.21 -5.98 -17.28
CA GLY A 10 -6.43 -4.82 -16.45
C GLY A 10 -5.78 -3.58 -17.07
N LYS A 11 -6.55 -2.48 -17.18
CA LYS A 11 -6.06 -1.20 -17.68
C LYS A 11 -5.64 -0.28 -16.52
N PHE A 12 -4.35 -0.01 -16.43
CA PHE A 12 -3.75 0.95 -15.49
C PHE A 12 -3.44 2.28 -16.17
N ASN A 13 -3.35 3.33 -15.36
CA ASN A 13 -2.78 4.62 -15.76
C ASN A 13 -1.33 4.68 -15.29
N LEU A 14 -0.38 4.71 -16.23
CA LEU A 14 1.05 4.82 -15.95
C LEU A 14 1.50 6.26 -16.12
N PHE A 15 2.35 6.74 -15.22
CA PHE A 15 2.95 8.07 -15.34
C PHE A 15 3.92 8.12 -16.53
N VAL A 16 3.92 9.20 -17.32
CA VAL A 16 4.90 9.43 -18.38
C VAL A 16 6.00 10.34 -17.85
N ILE A 17 7.17 9.78 -17.60
CA ILE A 17 8.27 10.48 -16.92
C ILE A 17 8.75 11.68 -17.74
N ASP A 18 8.93 11.52 -19.05
CA ASP A 18 9.41 12.58 -19.96
C ASP A 18 8.44 13.76 -20.08
N ALA A 19 7.15 13.56 -19.74
CA ALA A 19 6.20 14.65 -19.71
C ALA A 19 6.47 15.63 -18.56
N GLY A 20 7.23 15.21 -17.55
CA GLY A 20 7.64 15.99 -16.40
C GLY A 20 6.60 16.05 -15.28
N VAL A 21 7.06 16.56 -14.15
CA VAL A 21 6.27 16.80 -12.94
C VAL A 21 6.42 18.26 -12.55
N ASP A 22 5.33 18.90 -12.15
CA ASP A 22 5.41 20.13 -11.36
C ASP A 22 5.49 19.73 -9.88
N ASP A 23 6.73 19.54 -9.43
CA ASP A 23 7.09 19.08 -8.09
C ASP A 23 7.56 20.26 -7.25
N ALA A 24 6.62 21.13 -6.89
CA ALA A 24 6.86 22.10 -5.84
C ALA A 24 7.36 21.38 -4.58
N ASP A 25 8.31 22.01 -3.88
CA ASP A 25 8.89 21.52 -2.61
C ASP A 25 7.80 20.86 -1.75
N ALA A 26 8.00 19.58 -1.44
CA ALA A 26 7.03 18.77 -0.73
C ALA A 26 6.61 19.39 0.61
N TRP A 27 7.50 20.16 1.25
CA TRP A 27 7.18 20.90 2.47
C TRP A 27 6.15 22.01 2.28
N GLN A 28 6.10 22.61 1.08
CA GLN A 28 5.13 23.64 0.73
C GLN A 28 3.80 23.06 0.24
N ARG A 29 3.75 21.75 -0.08
CA ARG A 29 2.51 21.07 -0.45
C ARG A 29 1.65 20.77 0.78
N PRO A 30 0.30 20.76 0.64
CA PRO A 30 -0.57 20.23 1.68
C PRO A 30 -0.20 18.79 2.03
N TYR A 31 -0.53 18.36 3.25
CA TYR A 31 -0.26 16.99 3.66
C TYR A 31 -0.85 15.97 2.70
N LEU A 32 -0.13 14.86 2.51
CA LEU A 32 -0.53 13.72 1.70
C LEU A 32 -0.88 14.08 0.24
N THR A 33 -0.50 15.27 -0.22
CA THR A 33 -0.81 15.75 -1.58
C THR A 33 0.35 15.44 -2.51
N THR A 34 0.06 14.75 -3.61
CA THR A 34 1.05 14.39 -4.63
C THR A 34 1.51 15.61 -5.41
N PRO A 35 2.68 15.58 -6.04
CA PRO A 35 3.02 16.60 -7.02
C PRO A 35 2.09 16.50 -8.24
N LEU A 36 2.12 17.53 -9.09
CA LEU A 36 1.25 17.57 -10.27
C LEU A 36 1.96 16.90 -11.45
N PHE A 37 1.68 15.62 -11.64
CA PHE A 37 2.13 14.83 -12.78
C PHE A 37 1.47 15.34 -14.06
N ARG A 38 2.27 15.70 -15.08
CA ARG A 38 1.72 16.37 -16.27
C ARG A 38 0.94 15.44 -17.19
N LYS A 39 1.31 14.14 -17.22
CA LYS A 39 0.70 13.19 -18.16
C LYS A 39 0.70 11.76 -17.64
N PHE A 40 -0.40 11.06 -17.94
CA PHE A 40 -0.54 9.63 -17.75
C PHE A 40 -0.98 8.98 -19.05
N VAL A 41 -0.60 7.73 -19.23
CA VAL A 41 -1.00 6.90 -20.36
C VAL A 41 -1.65 5.63 -19.88
N ASN A 42 -2.70 5.21 -20.57
CA ASN A 42 -3.36 3.95 -20.24
C ASN A 42 -2.59 2.77 -20.83
N ARG A 43 -2.31 1.76 -20.01
CA ARG A 43 -1.67 0.51 -20.43
C ARG A 43 -2.40 -0.70 -19.87
N SER A 44 -2.47 -1.74 -20.69
CA SER A 44 -3.23 -2.95 -20.39
C SER A 44 -2.27 -4.09 -20.12
N PHE A 45 -2.50 -4.83 -19.04
CA PHE A 45 -1.67 -5.96 -18.64
C PHE A 45 -2.54 -7.19 -18.45
N PRO A 46 -2.06 -8.39 -18.83
CA PRO A 46 -2.73 -9.63 -18.49
C PRO A 46 -2.77 -9.80 -16.97
N LEU A 47 -3.91 -10.25 -16.46
CA LEU A 47 -4.11 -10.54 -15.04
C LEU A 47 -4.14 -12.05 -14.80
N ILE A 48 -3.45 -12.48 -13.74
CA ILE A 48 -3.41 -13.86 -13.28
C ILE A 48 -4.36 -14.00 -12.09
N ASP A 49 -5.39 -14.82 -12.26
CA ASP A 49 -6.30 -15.14 -11.16
C ASP A 49 -5.65 -16.17 -10.23
N ILE A 50 -5.39 -15.78 -8.98
CA ILE A 50 -4.80 -16.68 -7.98
C ILE A 50 -5.82 -17.56 -7.26
N ARG A 51 -7.11 -17.48 -7.65
CA ARG A 51 -8.19 -18.33 -7.13
C ARG A 51 -7.82 -19.82 -7.07
N PRO A 52 -7.20 -20.43 -8.11
CA PRO A 52 -6.80 -21.84 -8.05
C PRO A 52 -5.74 -22.11 -6.97
N ASN A 53 -4.77 -21.20 -6.80
CA ASN A 53 -3.71 -21.33 -5.78
C ASN A 53 -4.29 -21.29 -4.36
N ILE A 54 -5.12 -20.28 -4.07
CA ILE A 54 -5.65 -20.08 -2.70
C ILE A 54 -6.72 -21.11 -2.32
N SER A 55 -7.28 -21.81 -3.31
CA SER A 55 -8.26 -22.90 -3.10
C SER A 55 -7.60 -24.28 -3.04
N SER A 56 -6.28 -24.35 -3.27
CA SER A 56 -5.55 -25.62 -3.26
C SER A 56 -5.35 -26.16 -1.84
N PRO A 57 -5.48 -27.48 -1.61
CA PRO A 57 -5.15 -28.08 -0.32
C PRO A 57 -3.72 -27.77 0.10
N GLY A 58 -3.53 -27.36 1.35
CA GLY A 58 -2.21 -27.01 1.89
C GLY A 58 -1.73 -25.59 1.54
N TYR A 59 -2.56 -24.76 0.91
CA TYR A 59 -2.24 -23.35 0.71
C TYR A 59 -1.94 -22.66 2.06
N ASN A 60 -0.78 -22.01 2.12
CA ASN A 60 -0.33 -21.22 3.26
C ASN A 60 -0.11 -19.76 2.83
N PRO A 61 -0.86 -18.79 3.39
CA PRO A 61 -0.70 -17.37 3.06
C PRO A 61 0.72 -16.83 3.32
N ALA A 62 1.44 -17.39 4.30
CA ALA A 62 2.80 -16.97 4.64
C ALA A 62 3.79 -17.25 3.49
N ASP A 63 3.56 -18.29 2.69
CA ASP A 63 4.44 -18.64 1.57
C ASP A 63 4.36 -17.60 0.45
N LEU A 64 3.15 -17.11 0.14
CA LEU A 64 2.97 -16.01 -0.81
C LEU A 64 3.45 -14.68 -0.24
N LEU A 65 3.25 -14.42 1.06
CA LEU A 65 3.83 -13.22 1.69
C LEU A 65 5.34 -13.20 1.53
N LYS A 66 6.00 -14.35 1.72
CA LYS A 66 7.45 -14.48 1.56
C LYS A 66 7.91 -14.36 0.11
N SER A 67 7.21 -14.96 -0.84
CA SER A 67 7.68 -15.06 -2.25
C SER A 67 7.15 -13.97 -3.18
N HIS A 68 5.99 -13.39 -2.86
CA HIS A 68 5.25 -12.43 -3.70
C HIS A 68 4.98 -11.11 -2.98
N GLY A 69 5.18 -11.04 -1.66
CA GLY A 69 4.94 -9.84 -0.87
C GLY A 69 3.46 -9.61 -0.55
N PHE A 70 2.59 -10.58 -0.81
CA PHE A 70 1.18 -10.54 -0.42
C PHE A 70 0.64 -11.94 -0.15
N GLY A 71 -0.45 -12.05 0.61
CA GLY A 71 -1.15 -13.30 0.86
C GLY A 71 -2.65 -13.07 0.99
N VAL A 72 -3.44 -14.10 0.68
CA VAL A 72 -4.90 -14.11 0.90
C VAL A 72 -5.20 -15.00 2.08
N LEU A 73 -5.94 -14.51 3.07
CA LEU A 73 -6.34 -15.25 4.25
C LEU A 73 -7.85 -15.40 4.26
N ASN A 74 -8.34 -16.56 4.71
CA ASN A 74 -9.76 -16.72 5.01
C ASN A 74 -9.98 -16.42 6.49
N GLN A 75 -10.66 -15.32 6.80
CA GLN A 75 -11.01 -14.93 8.16
C GLN A 75 -12.44 -14.37 8.19
N LYS A 76 -13.26 -14.97 9.06
CA LYS A 76 -14.57 -14.46 9.46
C LYS A 76 -14.40 -13.39 10.53
N SER A 77 -15.08 -12.26 10.33
CA SER A 77 -14.99 -11.10 11.21
C SER A 77 -16.33 -10.84 11.88
N ALA A 78 -16.31 -10.50 13.17
CA ALA A 78 -17.49 -10.05 13.90
C ALA A 78 -18.07 -8.76 13.34
N LEU A 79 -17.30 -8.00 12.55
CA LEU A 79 -17.76 -6.84 11.78
C LEU A 79 -18.97 -7.14 10.88
N PHE A 80 -19.13 -8.39 10.46
CA PHE A 80 -20.24 -8.84 9.62
C PHE A 80 -21.19 -9.81 10.32
N ASP A 81 -21.09 -9.94 11.64
CA ASP A 81 -22.06 -10.72 12.40
C ASP A 81 -23.45 -10.06 12.31
N PRO A 82 -24.55 -10.82 12.14
CA PRO A 82 -25.89 -10.27 12.10
C PRO A 82 -26.25 -9.39 13.30
N SER A 83 -25.68 -9.65 14.48
CA SER A 83 -25.88 -8.81 15.68
C SER A 83 -25.30 -7.40 15.50
N ASN A 84 -24.24 -7.23 14.71
CA ASN A 84 -23.60 -5.96 14.41
C ASN A 84 -24.15 -5.27 13.16
N ALA A 85 -25.15 -5.84 12.48
CA ALA A 85 -25.70 -5.30 11.22
C ALA A 85 -26.33 -3.90 11.37
N HIS A 86 -26.63 -3.47 12.60
CA HIS A 86 -27.15 -2.13 12.91
C HIS A 86 -26.06 -1.07 13.05
N LEU A 87 -24.80 -1.48 13.20
CA LEU A 87 -23.65 -0.59 13.37
C LEU A 87 -23.10 -0.14 12.02
N SER A 88 -22.51 1.05 11.99
CA SER A 88 -21.81 1.55 10.81
C SER A 88 -20.45 0.86 10.67
N ILE A 89 -20.00 0.65 9.42
CA ILE A 89 -18.60 0.24 9.15
C ILE A 89 -17.58 1.31 9.57
N ASP A 90 -18.04 2.54 9.74
CA ASP A 90 -17.26 3.69 10.19
C ASP A 90 -17.38 3.94 11.70
N ASP A 91 -17.99 3.00 12.45
CA ASP A 91 -18.12 3.09 13.90
C ASP A 91 -16.76 2.86 14.59
N GLU A 92 -16.20 3.90 15.20
CA GLU A 92 -14.86 3.85 15.77
C GLU A 92 -14.75 2.86 16.94
N GLU A 93 -15.77 2.77 17.81
CA GLU A 93 -15.77 1.83 18.94
C GLU A 93 -15.72 0.38 18.43
N LEU A 94 -16.56 0.02 17.46
CA LEU A 94 -16.52 -1.29 16.79
C LEU A 94 -15.15 -1.57 16.14
N LEU A 95 -14.56 -0.57 15.49
CA LEU A 95 -13.24 -0.72 14.87
C LEU A 95 -12.14 -0.96 15.92
N HIS A 96 -12.12 -0.18 16.99
CA HIS A 96 -11.09 -0.23 18.02
C HIS A 96 -11.22 -1.47 18.92
N GLU A 97 -12.44 -1.82 19.32
CA GLU A 97 -12.69 -2.92 20.27
C GLU A 97 -12.79 -4.28 19.60
N THR A 98 -13.14 -4.33 18.31
CA THR A 98 -13.34 -5.59 17.58
C THR A 98 -12.41 -5.75 16.39
N TYR A 99 -12.50 -4.86 15.40
CA TYR A 99 -11.88 -5.12 14.10
C TYR A 99 -10.35 -5.02 14.12
N TYR A 100 -9.77 -4.00 14.76
CA TYR A 100 -8.32 -3.86 14.86
C TYR A 100 -7.68 -5.01 15.67
N PRO A 101 -8.22 -5.44 16.83
CA PRO A 101 -7.76 -6.64 17.51
C PRO A 101 -7.78 -7.89 16.63
N GLU A 102 -8.84 -8.11 15.84
CA GLU A 102 -8.91 -9.24 14.90
C GLU A 102 -7.80 -9.17 13.83
N ILE A 103 -7.48 -7.98 13.32
CA ILE A 103 -6.39 -7.79 12.36
C ILE A 103 -5.03 -8.05 13.00
N CYS A 104 -4.80 -7.57 14.23
CA CYS A 104 -3.57 -7.87 14.96
C CYS A 104 -3.41 -9.38 15.19
N ASP A 105 -4.44 -10.07 15.66
CA ASP A 105 -4.41 -11.53 15.86
C ASP A 105 -4.16 -12.30 14.55
N LEU A 106 -4.84 -11.89 13.46
CA LEU A 106 -4.63 -12.47 12.12
C LEU A 106 -3.17 -12.37 11.69
N LEU A 107 -2.56 -11.19 11.86
CA LEU A 107 -1.18 -10.94 11.47
C LEU A 107 -0.17 -11.64 12.39
N THR A 108 -0.40 -11.68 13.70
CA THR A 108 0.42 -12.44 14.66
C THR A 108 0.46 -13.91 14.26
N LYS A 109 -0.69 -14.54 14.01
CA LYS A 109 -0.78 -15.95 13.61
C LYS A 109 -0.10 -16.25 12.28
N THR A 110 -0.16 -15.31 11.34
CA THR A 110 0.34 -15.50 9.98
C THR A 110 1.83 -15.25 9.87
N THR A 111 2.32 -14.22 10.56
CA THR A 111 3.68 -13.69 10.37
C THR A 111 4.61 -13.97 11.54
N GLY A 112 4.06 -14.32 12.72
CA GLY A 112 4.81 -14.49 13.96
C GLY A 112 5.27 -13.18 14.61
N ALA A 113 4.82 -12.02 14.12
CA ALA A 113 5.13 -10.73 14.73
C ALA A 113 4.59 -10.67 16.17
N LYS A 114 5.36 -10.05 17.07
CA LYS A 114 5.04 -9.98 18.51
C LYS A 114 4.40 -8.65 18.91
N HIS A 115 4.76 -7.57 18.22
CA HIS A 115 4.27 -6.23 18.50
C HIS A 115 3.70 -5.63 17.23
N ILE A 116 2.40 -5.34 17.20
CA ILE A 116 1.68 -4.85 16.03
C ILE A 116 0.94 -3.57 16.39
N PHE A 117 1.18 -2.53 15.60
CA PHE A 117 0.60 -1.21 15.78
C PHE A 117 -0.25 -0.88 14.57
N VAL A 118 -1.56 -0.74 14.77
CA VAL A 118 -2.41 -0.17 13.74
C VAL A 118 -2.14 1.32 13.67
N THR A 119 -1.75 1.78 12.49
CA THR A 119 -1.47 3.20 12.25
C THR A 119 -2.75 3.93 11.91
N HIS A 120 -3.43 3.47 10.87
CA HIS A 120 -4.69 4.04 10.42
C HIS A 120 -5.48 3.05 9.57
N SER A 121 -6.78 3.31 9.41
CA SER A 121 -7.65 2.56 8.52
C SER A 121 -8.46 3.47 7.61
N PHE A 122 -8.95 2.92 6.50
CA PHE A 122 -9.77 3.62 5.52
C PHE A 122 -10.94 2.76 5.09
N VAL A 123 -12.13 3.33 5.03
CA VAL A 123 -13.23 2.73 4.26
C VAL A 123 -13.22 3.34 2.85
N ARG A 124 -12.97 2.48 1.87
CA ARG A 124 -12.91 2.82 0.46
C ARG A 124 -14.23 2.41 -0.20
N LYS A 125 -15.00 3.39 -0.64
CA LYS A 125 -16.21 3.21 -1.43
C LYS A 125 -16.08 3.95 -2.75
N SER A 126 -16.25 3.21 -3.84
CA SER A 126 -16.22 3.74 -5.19
C SER A 126 -17.44 4.64 -5.47
N ARG A 127 -17.33 5.56 -6.42
CA ARG A 127 -18.51 6.30 -6.90
C ARG A 127 -19.42 5.36 -7.72
N PRO A 128 -20.76 5.48 -7.63
CA PRO A 128 -21.68 4.72 -8.47
C PRO A 128 -21.44 4.93 -9.98
N ARG A 129 -21.84 3.96 -10.81
CA ARG A 129 -21.93 4.13 -12.28
C ARG A 129 -22.76 5.38 -12.62
N GLY A 130 -22.43 6.06 -13.72
CA GLY A 130 -23.23 7.19 -14.24
C GLY A 130 -22.77 8.58 -13.81
N ILE A 131 -21.79 8.71 -12.92
CA ILE A 131 -20.98 9.94 -12.83
C ILE A 131 -19.80 9.78 -13.81
N THR A 132 -20.12 9.68 -15.09
CA THR A 132 -19.17 9.68 -16.21
C THR A 132 -18.61 11.08 -16.41
N ARG A 133 -17.80 11.55 -15.45
CA ARG A 133 -16.72 12.45 -15.86
C ARG A 133 -15.59 11.55 -16.36
N PRO A 134 -14.99 11.82 -17.53
CA PRO A 134 -13.71 11.21 -17.86
C PRO A 134 -12.82 11.40 -16.64
N ASN A 135 -12.19 10.34 -16.14
CA ASN A 135 -11.24 10.45 -15.04
C ASN A 135 -10.08 11.27 -15.62
N PRO A 136 -10.01 12.60 -15.39
CA PRO A 136 -8.95 13.40 -15.96
C PRO A 136 -7.63 12.82 -15.44
N PRO A 137 -6.56 12.81 -16.24
CA PRO A 137 -5.28 12.22 -15.87
C PRO A 137 -4.74 12.73 -14.51
N ASN A 138 -5.24 13.87 -14.00
CA ASN A 138 -4.82 14.50 -12.73
C ASN A 138 -5.71 14.21 -11.50
N ILE A 139 -6.60 13.20 -11.51
CA ILE A 139 -7.38 12.81 -10.30
C ILE A 139 -6.98 11.43 -9.78
N ALA A 140 -5.70 11.08 -9.88
CA ALA A 140 -5.12 10.13 -8.95
C ALA A 140 -5.01 10.75 -7.55
N ARG A 141 -6.15 11.11 -6.96
CA ARG A 141 -6.20 11.55 -5.58
C ARG A 141 -5.87 10.35 -4.70
N ARG A 142 -4.67 10.30 -4.12
CA ARG A 142 -4.42 9.44 -2.95
C ARG A 142 -5.39 9.86 -1.84
N ALA A 143 -5.73 8.92 -0.98
CA ALA A 143 -6.52 9.19 0.22
C ALA A 143 -5.93 10.40 0.96
N GLY A 144 -6.73 11.46 1.14
CA GLY A 144 -6.31 12.69 1.83
C GLY A 144 -5.68 13.80 0.99
N SER A 145 -5.41 13.59 -0.31
CA SER A 145 -4.84 14.66 -1.16
C SER A 145 -5.86 15.75 -1.50
N ASN A 146 -5.47 17.00 -1.32
CA ASN A 146 -6.19 18.17 -1.83
C ASN A 146 -5.21 19.20 -2.39
N ASN A 147 -5.57 19.82 -3.51
CA ASN A 147 -4.68 20.75 -4.22
C ASN A 147 -4.78 22.18 -3.67
N HIS A 148 -5.14 22.38 -2.40
CA HIS A 148 -5.25 23.71 -1.81
C HIS A 148 -4.44 23.77 -0.52
N ALA A 149 -3.61 24.81 -0.38
CA ALA A 149 -2.74 25.07 0.78
C ALA A 149 -3.45 24.96 2.14
N ASP A 150 -4.76 25.28 2.19
CA ASP A 150 -5.58 25.27 3.41
C ASP A 150 -6.65 24.17 3.43
N ALA A 151 -6.66 23.25 2.46
CA ALA A 151 -7.70 22.23 2.45
C ALA A 151 -7.41 21.16 3.51
N ASN A 152 -8.33 21.04 4.47
CA ASN A 152 -8.63 19.79 5.13
C ASN A 152 -9.80 19.18 4.35
N PHE A 153 -9.55 18.21 3.46
CA PHE A 153 -10.67 17.53 2.81
C PHE A 153 -11.38 16.67 3.85
N ARG A 154 -12.42 17.24 4.48
CA ARG A 154 -13.37 16.54 5.34
C ARG A 154 -12.75 15.71 6.47
N GLY A 155 -11.67 16.16 7.11
CA GLY A 155 -11.04 15.47 8.25
C GLY A 155 -9.97 14.43 7.87
N THR A 156 -9.58 14.32 6.60
CA THR A 156 -8.60 13.32 6.14
C THR A 156 -7.18 13.53 6.67
N VAL A 157 -6.83 14.74 7.12
CA VAL A 157 -5.58 15.03 7.82
C VAL A 157 -5.87 15.95 9.03
N ASN A 158 -5.33 15.59 10.18
CA ASN A 158 -5.27 16.44 11.37
C ASN A 158 -3.82 16.42 11.88
N HIS A 159 -3.25 17.59 12.17
CA HIS A 159 -1.89 17.70 12.70
C HIS A 159 -1.70 16.97 14.04
N HIS A 160 -2.79 16.69 14.75
CA HIS A 160 -2.80 15.94 16.00
C HIS A 160 -3.08 14.44 15.82
N ASP A 161 -3.24 13.93 14.59
CA ASP A 161 -3.49 12.50 14.31
C ASP A 161 -2.46 11.60 15.01
N ASN A 162 -1.24 12.09 15.11
CA ASN A 162 -0.09 11.38 15.66
C ASN A 162 0.32 11.83 17.07
N ALA A 163 -0.49 12.69 17.70
CA ALA A 163 -0.27 13.13 19.08
C ALA A 163 -0.68 12.08 20.12
N THR A 164 -1.47 11.08 19.71
CA THR A 164 -1.90 9.96 20.57
C THR A 164 -1.45 8.62 19.98
N ASN A 165 -1.56 7.55 20.77
CA ASN A 165 -1.30 6.17 20.33
C ASN A 165 -2.56 5.49 19.76
N VAL A 166 -3.59 6.26 19.43
CA VAL A 166 -4.86 5.75 18.92
C VAL A 166 -4.78 5.69 17.39
N PRO A 167 -5.08 4.53 16.76
CA PRO A 167 -5.18 4.44 15.31
C PRO A 167 -6.20 5.43 14.72
N LYS A 168 -5.86 6.09 13.62
CA LYS A 168 -6.80 6.97 12.92
C LYS A 168 -7.77 6.17 12.04
N HIS A 169 -9.07 6.50 12.07
CA HIS A 169 -10.01 6.02 11.07
C HIS A 169 -10.37 7.10 10.04
N ILE A 170 -10.39 6.74 8.75
CA ILE A 170 -10.84 7.60 7.66
C ILE A 170 -12.13 7.01 7.07
N PRO A 171 -13.28 7.67 7.29
CA PRO A 171 -14.58 7.07 7.04
C PRO A 171 -14.97 7.05 5.56
N ALA A 172 -16.01 6.28 5.26
CA ALA A 172 -16.66 6.24 3.97
C ALA A 172 -17.06 7.65 3.49
N GLY A 173 -16.90 7.92 2.19
CA GLY A 173 -17.25 9.24 1.62
C GLY A 173 -16.15 10.30 1.72
N ALA A 174 -14.98 9.95 2.27
CA ALA A 174 -13.73 10.71 2.15
C ALA A 174 -13.16 10.74 0.72
N GLY A 175 -13.88 10.19 -0.27
CA GLY A 175 -13.52 10.26 -1.68
C GLY A 175 -12.41 9.30 -2.12
N VAL A 176 -12.14 8.27 -1.30
CA VAL A 176 -11.09 7.29 -1.54
C VAL A 176 -11.64 6.11 -2.35
N GLY A 177 -11.44 6.16 -3.67
CA GLY A 177 -11.84 5.09 -4.60
C GLY A 177 -10.68 4.16 -5.00
N PRO A 178 -10.94 3.21 -5.91
CA PRO A 178 -9.93 2.35 -6.51
C PRO A 178 -8.85 3.19 -7.22
N ALA A 179 -7.58 2.97 -6.88
CA ALA A 179 -6.46 3.70 -7.46
C ALA A 179 -6.01 3.03 -8.77
N ARG A 180 -6.19 3.71 -9.91
CA ARG A 180 -5.75 3.20 -11.23
C ARG A 180 -4.25 3.34 -11.47
N LEU A 181 -3.53 3.98 -10.55
CA LEU A 181 -2.08 4.13 -10.60
C LEU A 181 -1.46 2.98 -9.81
N PRO A 182 -0.67 2.11 -10.43
CA PRO A 182 0.15 1.18 -9.68
C PRO A 182 1.23 1.96 -8.91
N HIS A 183 1.36 1.67 -7.61
CA HIS A 183 2.20 2.47 -6.71
C HIS A 183 2.80 1.64 -5.58
N LEU A 184 3.77 2.25 -4.90
CA LEU A 184 4.27 1.85 -3.60
C LEU A 184 3.86 2.88 -2.55
N ASP A 185 3.48 2.40 -1.38
CA ASP A 185 3.13 3.25 -0.25
C ASP A 185 4.32 3.52 0.68
N TYR A 186 5.36 2.69 0.63
CA TYR A 186 6.59 2.90 1.38
C TYR A 186 7.78 2.51 0.51
N THR A 187 8.74 3.41 0.36
CA THR A 187 10.12 3.04 0.03
C THR A 187 10.88 2.67 1.31
N PRO A 188 12.06 2.03 1.24
CA PRO A 188 12.89 1.78 2.41
C PRO A 188 13.17 3.03 3.25
N LEU A 189 13.44 4.18 2.61
CA LEU A 189 13.63 5.46 3.30
C LEU A 189 12.42 5.84 4.14
N SER A 190 11.24 5.83 3.51
CA SER A 190 10.00 6.20 4.16
C SER A 190 9.61 5.26 5.30
N ALA A 191 9.91 3.96 5.19
CA ALA A 191 9.68 3.00 6.25
C ALA A 191 10.52 3.32 7.50
N ARG A 192 11.79 3.67 7.30
CA ARG A 192 12.70 4.12 8.38
C ARG A 192 12.25 5.43 9.03
N GLN A 193 11.74 6.36 8.23
CA GLN A 193 11.22 7.63 8.72
C GLN A 193 9.92 7.43 9.51
N CYS A 194 9.00 6.58 9.04
CA CYS A 194 7.74 6.33 9.73
C CYS A 194 7.95 5.72 11.12
N ILE A 195 8.86 4.77 11.30
CA ILE A 195 9.12 4.22 12.64
C ILE A 195 9.81 5.22 13.58
N ARG A 196 10.38 6.32 13.07
CA ARG A 196 11.06 7.34 13.89
C ARG A 196 10.21 8.57 14.20
N PHE A 197 9.29 8.93 13.31
CA PHE A 197 8.61 10.22 13.38
C PHE A 197 7.09 10.12 13.51
N TYR A 198 6.50 8.96 13.21
CA TYR A 198 5.05 8.86 13.10
C TYR A 198 4.36 8.87 14.47
N ARG A 199 4.65 7.92 15.37
CA ARG A 199 4.05 7.85 16.72
C ARG A 199 5.06 7.41 17.77
N GLN A 200 4.86 7.85 19.02
CA GLN A 200 5.78 7.57 20.13
C GLN A 200 5.86 6.08 20.49
N ASP A 201 4.74 5.37 20.50
CA ASP A 201 4.73 3.94 20.83
C ASP A 201 5.43 3.09 19.76
N ILE A 202 5.27 3.44 18.48
CA ILE A 202 5.97 2.79 17.37
C ILE A 202 7.47 3.06 17.44
N GLU A 203 7.86 4.31 17.72
CA GLU A 203 9.27 4.69 17.85
C GLU A 203 9.95 3.99 19.02
N GLN A 204 9.29 3.99 20.18
CA GLN A 204 9.76 3.28 21.36
C GLN A 204 9.96 1.80 21.06
N GLN A 205 8.97 1.14 20.44
CA GLN A 205 9.09 -0.27 20.09
C GLN A 205 10.22 -0.51 19.07
N ALA A 206 10.42 0.39 18.11
CA ALA A 206 11.49 0.30 17.13
C ALA A 206 12.88 0.43 17.77
N ARG A 207 13.01 1.18 18.88
CA ARG A 207 14.24 1.17 19.70
C ARG A 207 14.39 -0.09 20.52
N GLU A 208 13.34 -0.51 21.22
CA GLU A 208 13.35 -1.69 22.11
C GLU A 208 13.60 -3.00 21.34
N SER A 209 13.08 -3.12 20.13
CA SER A 209 13.36 -4.25 19.23
C SER A 209 14.77 -4.21 18.62
N GLY A 210 15.52 -3.11 18.79
CA GLY A 210 16.86 -2.94 18.24
C GLY A 210 16.90 -2.50 16.78
N VAL A 211 15.75 -2.30 16.12
CA VAL A 211 15.67 -1.88 14.71
C VAL A 211 16.37 -0.54 14.48
N ILE A 212 16.00 0.50 15.24
CA ILE A 212 16.63 1.82 15.10
C ILE A 212 18.12 1.74 15.44
N GLY A 213 18.49 0.97 16.47
CA GLY A 213 19.89 0.77 16.86
C GLY A 213 20.73 0.12 15.76
N ALA A 214 20.18 -0.86 15.04
CA ALA A 214 20.86 -1.52 13.92
C ALA A 214 21.08 -0.55 12.74
N GLU A 215 20.05 0.21 12.35
CA GLU A 215 20.14 1.17 11.25
C GLU A 215 21.09 2.33 11.56
N ASP A 216 20.99 2.90 12.76
CA ASP A 216 21.85 4.00 13.21
C ASP A 216 23.29 3.52 13.37
N GLY A 217 23.51 2.30 13.88
CA GLY A 217 24.83 1.67 14.00
C GLY A 217 25.53 1.47 12.65
N ILE A 218 24.78 1.10 11.59
CA ILE A 218 25.32 1.00 10.23
C ILE A 218 25.82 2.36 9.72
N CYS A 219 25.18 3.45 10.15
CA CYS A 219 25.47 4.81 9.70
C CYS A 219 26.36 5.62 10.65
N ALA A 220 26.80 5.06 11.79
CA ALA A 220 27.44 5.81 12.86
C ALA A 220 28.70 6.59 12.43
N ASP A 221 29.50 6.00 11.53
CA ASP A 221 30.74 6.59 11.01
C ASP A 221 30.58 7.23 9.62
N LEU A 222 29.34 7.40 9.15
CA LEU A 222 29.02 7.98 7.84
C LEU A 222 28.67 9.46 7.97
N PRO A 223 28.88 10.28 6.91
CA PRO A 223 28.59 11.71 6.95
C PRO A 223 27.09 12.05 6.87
N PHE A 224 26.21 11.04 6.91
CA PHE A 224 24.77 11.17 6.79
C PHE A 224 24.05 10.22 7.77
N PRO A 225 22.88 10.60 8.30
CA PRO A 225 22.14 9.77 9.25
C PRO A 225 21.37 8.64 8.55
N ALA A 226 20.93 7.63 9.30
CA ALA A 226 20.09 6.54 8.79
C ALA A 226 18.75 7.01 8.18
N THR A 227 18.29 8.21 8.56
CA THR A 227 17.05 8.85 8.06
C THR A 227 17.20 9.53 6.70
N SER A 228 18.40 9.49 6.11
CA SER A 228 18.70 10.11 4.82
C SER A 228 18.57 9.12 3.65
N ALA A 229 18.42 9.65 2.43
CA ALA A 229 18.35 8.85 1.22
C ALA A 229 19.71 8.18 0.91
N GLU A 230 20.81 8.85 1.24
CA GLU A 230 22.19 8.39 1.08
C GLU A 230 22.45 7.09 1.86
N ALA A 231 21.73 6.89 2.97
CA ALA A 231 21.81 5.67 3.75
C ALA A 231 21.14 4.45 3.09
N ASN A 232 20.28 4.62 2.07
CA ASN A 232 19.50 3.52 1.49
C ASN A 232 20.38 2.36 1.00
N SER A 233 21.37 2.65 0.16
CA SER A 233 22.22 1.60 -0.43
C SER A 233 23.08 0.92 0.63
N VAL A 234 23.59 1.69 1.60
CA VAL A 234 24.44 1.15 2.66
C VAL A 234 23.62 0.27 3.61
N ILE A 235 22.46 0.73 4.06
CA ILE A 235 21.56 -0.08 4.90
C ILE A 235 21.11 -1.33 4.15
N ALA A 236 20.69 -1.21 2.89
CA ALA A 236 20.32 -2.38 2.08
C ALA A 236 21.44 -3.43 2.05
N GLU A 237 22.70 -3.02 1.85
CA GLU A 237 23.84 -3.94 1.81
C GLU A 237 24.25 -4.49 3.20
N ARG A 238 24.06 -3.72 4.28
CA ARG A 238 24.61 -4.07 5.62
C ARG A 238 23.59 -4.72 6.56
N TYR A 239 22.29 -4.41 6.43
CA TYR A 239 21.29 -4.72 7.46
C TYR A 239 21.15 -6.20 7.78
N ASN A 240 21.19 -7.05 6.75
CA ASN A 240 21.06 -8.51 6.87
C ASN A 240 22.37 -9.24 6.53
N ARG A 241 23.53 -8.57 6.66
CA ARG A 241 24.82 -9.14 6.30
C ARG A 241 25.23 -10.18 7.35
N GLY A 242 25.25 -11.45 6.96
CA GLY A 242 25.62 -12.57 7.83
C GLY A 242 24.39 -13.18 8.51
N GLU A 243 23.77 -12.44 9.43
CA GLU A 243 22.53 -12.83 10.10
C GLU A 243 21.41 -11.80 9.82
N LEU A 244 20.15 -12.22 9.95
CA LEU A 244 19.02 -11.30 9.82
C LEU A 244 19.07 -10.26 10.94
N GLY A 245 18.97 -8.98 10.56
CA GLY A 245 18.80 -7.90 11.53
C GLY A 245 17.45 -7.98 12.24
N PRO A 246 17.25 -7.17 13.31
CA PRO A 246 15.94 -7.03 13.93
C PRO A 246 14.86 -6.74 12.89
N ARG A 247 13.79 -7.53 12.89
CA ARG A 247 12.79 -7.44 11.82
C ARG A 247 11.71 -6.44 12.17
N TYR A 248 11.36 -5.61 11.20
CA TYR A 248 10.10 -4.87 11.20
C TYR A 248 9.52 -4.81 9.79
N ALA A 249 8.21 -4.65 9.71
CA ALA A 249 7.49 -4.59 8.45
C ALA A 249 6.31 -3.64 8.55
N ALA A 250 5.95 -3.03 7.42
CA ALA A 250 4.68 -2.37 7.27
C ALA A 250 3.77 -3.26 6.42
N TYR A 251 2.51 -3.46 6.84
CA TYR A 251 1.52 -4.16 6.03
C TYR A 251 0.28 -3.31 5.79
N SER A 252 -0.43 -3.64 4.72
CA SER A 252 -1.78 -3.16 4.45
C SER A 252 -2.73 -4.33 4.29
N VAL A 253 -3.80 -4.33 5.09
CA VAL A 253 -4.76 -5.42 5.20
C VAL A 253 -6.09 -4.98 4.62
N TRP A 254 -6.54 -5.66 3.58
CA TRP A 254 -7.67 -5.27 2.75
C TRP A 254 -8.78 -6.31 2.82
N ARG A 255 -9.90 -5.91 3.43
CA ARG A 255 -11.12 -6.73 3.51
C ARG A 255 -12.22 -6.14 2.63
N PRO A 256 -12.74 -6.89 1.64
CA PRO A 256 -13.93 -6.48 0.91
C PRO A 256 -15.15 -6.37 1.83
N LEU A 257 -16.00 -5.36 1.62
CA LEU A 257 -17.29 -5.23 2.33
C LEU A 257 -18.39 -6.10 1.70
N LYS A 258 -18.20 -6.48 0.44
CA LYS A 258 -19.05 -7.36 -0.35
C LYS A 258 -18.21 -8.12 -1.37
N THR A 259 -18.79 -9.12 -2.01
CA THR A 259 -18.12 -9.85 -3.08
C THR A 259 -17.68 -8.90 -4.19
N VAL A 260 -16.40 -8.91 -4.51
CA VAL A 260 -15.80 -8.03 -5.52
C VAL A 260 -16.24 -8.49 -6.91
N GLN A 261 -16.90 -7.58 -7.64
CA GLN A 261 -17.37 -7.79 -9.00
C GLN A 261 -16.62 -6.94 -10.03
N ARG A 262 -16.12 -5.77 -9.61
CA ARG A 262 -15.33 -4.87 -10.45
C ARG A 262 -14.23 -4.23 -9.62
N ASP A 263 -13.20 -3.72 -10.30
CA ASP A 263 -12.09 -2.98 -9.70
C ASP A 263 -11.34 -3.81 -8.65
N PRO A 264 -10.89 -5.03 -9.00
CA PRO A 264 -10.13 -5.86 -8.08
C PRO A 264 -8.88 -5.11 -7.62
N LEU A 265 -8.39 -5.45 -6.42
CA LEU A 265 -7.05 -5.06 -6.05
C LEU A 265 -6.10 -6.04 -6.73
N CYS A 266 -5.21 -5.51 -7.56
CA CYS A 266 -4.19 -6.25 -8.27
C CYS A 266 -2.83 -5.96 -7.65
N ILE A 267 -2.01 -7.00 -7.55
CA ILE A 267 -0.70 -6.96 -6.92
C ILE A 267 0.32 -7.55 -7.88
N ALA A 268 1.47 -6.89 -8.03
CA ALA A 268 2.59 -7.40 -8.80
C ALA A 268 3.86 -7.43 -7.94
N PRO A 269 4.40 -8.63 -7.65
CA PRO A 269 5.68 -8.79 -6.95
C PRO A 269 6.80 -7.98 -7.58
N ARG A 270 7.70 -7.46 -6.73
CA ARG A 270 8.90 -6.76 -7.19
C ARG A 270 9.82 -7.73 -7.94
N ARG A 271 10.34 -7.25 -9.07
CA ARG A 271 11.31 -7.95 -9.92
C ARG A 271 12.35 -6.94 -10.37
N THR A 272 13.56 -7.42 -10.63
CA THR A 272 14.64 -6.62 -11.21
C THR A 272 14.39 -6.35 -12.69
N ASP A 273 13.87 -7.34 -13.41
CA ASP A 273 13.42 -7.18 -14.80
C ASP A 273 11.99 -6.66 -14.84
N THR A 274 11.85 -5.37 -15.18
CA THR A 274 10.58 -4.68 -15.34
C THR A 274 10.32 -4.23 -16.79
N GLY A 275 11.13 -4.69 -17.74
CA GLY A 275 11.04 -4.29 -19.14
C GLY A 275 11.07 -2.77 -19.32
N GLU A 276 10.00 -2.22 -19.89
CA GLU A 276 9.82 -0.78 -20.17
C GLU A 276 9.22 0.00 -18.98
N LEU A 277 8.90 -0.67 -17.88
CA LEU A 277 8.30 -0.03 -16.71
C LEU A 277 9.37 0.60 -15.82
N VAL A 278 9.10 1.82 -15.37
CA VAL A 278 10.04 2.64 -14.60
C VAL A 278 9.41 3.07 -13.29
N GLU A 279 10.19 2.99 -12.21
CA GLU A 279 9.82 3.50 -10.90
C GLU A 279 10.10 5.01 -10.79
N TYR A 280 9.11 5.77 -10.32
CA TYR A 280 9.24 7.20 -10.08
C TYR A 280 8.94 7.51 -8.60
N PRO A 281 9.96 7.77 -7.76
CA PRO A 281 9.76 8.20 -6.38
C PRO A 281 9.35 9.67 -6.29
N TYR A 282 8.57 10.01 -5.25
CA TYR A 282 8.19 11.38 -4.91
C TYR A 282 7.82 11.48 -3.43
N ASP A 283 7.97 12.66 -2.87
CA ASP A 283 7.69 12.90 -1.44
C ASP A 283 6.26 13.34 -1.17
N LEU A 284 5.76 12.93 -0.02
CA LEU A 284 4.54 13.45 0.60
C LEU A 284 4.90 14.06 1.96
N ARG A 285 4.43 15.27 2.24
CA ARG A 285 4.44 15.81 3.60
C ARG A 285 3.43 15.06 4.46
N VAL A 286 3.85 14.59 5.63
CA VAL A 286 3.03 13.80 6.57
C VAL A 286 3.13 14.42 7.96
N PRO A 287 2.02 14.51 8.72
CA PRO A 287 2.11 14.92 10.12
C PRO A 287 2.91 13.87 10.89
N GLY A 288 3.85 14.30 11.73
CA GLY A 288 4.54 13.42 12.68
C GLY A 288 4.28 13.86 14.11
N ASN A 289 4.70 13.04 15.07
CA ASN A 289 4.57 13.39 16.47
C ASN A 289 5.50 14.57 16.81
N ALA A 290 4.97 15.62 17.42
CA ALA A 290 5.74 16.82 17.77
C ALA A 290 6.94 16.53 18.69
N GLY A 291 6.83 15.52 19.57
CA GLY A 291 7.91 15.08 20.44
C GLY A 291 9.02 14.29 19.74
N LEU A 292 8.79 13.86 18.50
CA LEU A 292 9.75 13.10 17.69
C LEU A 292 10.39 13.95 16.57
N GLY A 293 10.13 15.26 16.54
CA GLY A 293 10.62 16.16 15.49
C GLY A 293 9.53 16.73 14.60
N GLY A 294 8.26 16.33 14.79
CA GLY A 294 7.11 16.85 14.06
C GLY A 294 6.97 16.25 12.67
N ASP A 295 6.43 17.04 11.74
CA ASP A 295 6.22 16.66 10.35
C ASP A 295 7.48 16.10 9.70
N PHE A 296 7.29 15.19 8.73
CA PHE A 296 8.37 14.61 7.93
C PHE A 296 7.90 14.37 6.49
N LEU A 297 8.86 14.16 5.60
CA LEU A 297 8.59 13.71 4.24
C LEU A 297 8.57 12.19 4.20
N ARG A 298 7.55 11.63 3.55
CA ARG A 298 7.40 10.20 3.31
C ARG A 298 7.52 9.94 1.82
N GLU A 299 8.62 9.35 1.42
CA GLU A 299 8.86 8.95 0.03
C GLU A 299 7.95 7.79 -0.37
N VAL A 300 7.34 7.91 -1.53
CA VAL A 300 6.44 6.92 -2.13
C VAL A 300 6.76 6.82 -3.62
N ALA A 301 6.29 5.78 -4.32
CA ALA A 301 6.62 5.63 -5.73
C ALA A 301 5.39 5.35 -6.61
N LEU A 302 5.44 5.79 -7.86
CA LEU A 302 4.55 5.35 -8.93
C LEU A 302 5.30 4.42 -9.89
N LEU A 303 4.54 3.52 -10.52
CA LEU A 303 5.00 2.81 -11.70
C LEU A 303 4.61 3.60 -12.95
N GLY A 304 5.57 3.81 -13.84
CA GLY A 304 5.44 4.62 -15.03
C GLY A 304 6.10 4.00 -16.25
N VAL A 305 6.16 4.79 -17.32
CA VAL A 305 6.93 4.54 -18.54
C VAL A 305 7.76 5.78 -18.85
N GLN A 306 8.87 5.60 -19.57
CA GLN A 306 9.74 6.73 -19.92
C GLN A 306 9.01 7.76 -20.79
N GLY A 307 8.46 7.30 -21.94
CA GLY A 307 7.77 8.13 -22.92
C GLY A 307 6.35 7.66 -23.21
N GLU A 308 5.54 8.53 -23.83
CA GLU A 308 4.14 8.22 -24.15
C GLU A 308 3.98 7.15 -25.24
N ASP A 309 4.92 7.06 -26.18
CA ASP A 309 4.84 6.14 -27.33
C ASP A 309 5.14 4.67 -26.95
N VAL A 310 5.64 4.44 -25.74
CA VAL A 310 6.01 3.11 -25.21
C VAL A 310 4.80 2.17 -25.19
N GLY A 311 4.83 1.09 -25.96
CA GLY A 311 3.70 0.17 -26.09
C GLY A 311 2.44 0.78 -26.72
N VAL A 312 2.59 1.82 -27.57
CA VAL A 312 1.50 2.27 -28.45
C VAL A 312 1.46 1.36 -29.67
N GLY A 313 0.45 0.48 -29.75
CA GLY A 313 0.25 -0.47 -30.86
C GLY A 313 0.67 -1.92 -30.56
N SER A 314 1.29 -2.17 -29.41
CA SER A 314 1.61 -3.49 -28.85
C SER A 314 1.37 -3.49 -27.33
N ALA A 315 1.53 -4.62 -26.64
CA ALA A 315 1.58 -4.61 -25.18
C ALA A 315 2.87 -3.91 -24.71
N VAL A 316 2.82 -3.20 -23.58
CA VAL A 316 4.03 -2.71 -22.90
C VAL A 316 4.79 -3.91 -22.37
N ASP A 317 6.10 -3.93 -22.59
CA ASP A 317 6.95 -4.96 -22.03
C ASP A 317 7.08 -4.75 -20.52
N ALA A 318 6.57 -5.71 -19.75
CA ALA A 318 6.62 -5.70 -18.29
C ALA A 318 7.78 -6.55 -17.74
N GLY A 319 8.63 -7.11 -18.60
CA GLY A 319 9.67 -8.07 -18.20
C GLY A 319 9.07 -9.25 -17.44
N ALA A 320 9.63 -9.54 -16.26
CA ALA A 320 9.18 -10.61 -15.37
C ALA A 320 7.99 -10.24 -14.46
N LEU A 321 7.49 -9.00 -14.55
CA LEU A 321 6.44 -8.48 -13.68
C LEU A 321 5.07 -9.03 -14.08
N ASN A 322 4.42 -9.73 -13.15
CA ASN A 322 3.12 -10.34 -13.35
C ASN A 322 2.08 -9.76 -12.38
N TRP A 323 0.88 -9.47 -12.90
CA TRP A 323 -0.22 -8.89 -12.11
C TRP A 323 -1.19 -9.98 -11.65
N TYR A 324 -1.35 -10.10 -10.34
CA TYR A 324 -2.21 -11.10 -9.71
C TYR A 324 -3.47 -10.45 -9.13
N TYR A 325 -4.59 -11.16 -9.16
CA TYR A 325 -5.84 -10.76 -8.51
C TYR A 325 -6.63 -11.97 -8.01
N VAL A 326 -7.62 -11.73 -7.17
CA VAL A 326 -8.54 -12.76 -6.68
C VAL A 326 -9.91 -12.57 -7.34
N SER A 327 -10.31 -13.47 -8.25
CA SER A 327 -11.63 -13.40 -8.87
C SER A 327 -12.75 -13.65 -7.85
N LYS A 328 -13.85 -12.89 -7.91
CA LYS A 328 -15.00 -13.01 -6.97
C LYS A 328 -14.57 -12.97 -5.50
N GLN A 329 -13.58 -12.15 -5.16
CA GLN A 329 -13.07 -12.05 -3.79
C GLN A 329 -14.20 -11.78 -2.80
N THR A 330 -14.37 -12.64 -1.80
CA THR A 330 -15.44 -12.52 -0.80
C THR A 330 -15.01 -11.66 0.39
N ARG A 331 -15.95 -11.31 1.27
CA ARG A 331 -15.67 -10.56 2.50
C ARG A 331 -14.80 -11.30 3.52
N GLU A 332 -14.73 -12.63 3.39
CA GLU A 332 -13.92 -13.49 4.26
C GLU A 332 -12.48 -13.62 3.72
N GLU A 333 -12.25 -13.27 2.46
CA GLU A 333 -10.94 -13.34 1.82
C GLU A 333 -10.20 -12.02 2.00
N VAL A 334 -9.37 -11.96 3.03
CA VAL A 334 -8.58 -10.80 3.42
C VAL A 334 -7.24 -10.82 2.70
N LEU A 335 -6.93 -9.77 1.95
CA LEU A 335 -5.61 -9.59 1.35
C LEU A 335 -4.68 -8.90 2.35
N VAL A 336 -3.52 -9.49 2.63
CA VAL A 336 -2.42 -8.84 3.37
C VAL A 336 -1.32 -8.55 2.37
N ILE A 337 -0.89 -7.30 2.29
CA ILE A 337 0.14 -6.84 1.35
C ILE A 337 1.28 -6.23 2.17
N LYS A 338 2.52 -6.63 1.90
CA LYS A 338 3.69 -5.96 2.43
C LYS A 338 3.79 -4.57 1.81
N PHE A 339 3.87 -3.56 2.66
CA PHE A 339 4.27 -2.24 2.24
C PHE A 339 5.77 -2.01 2.45
N PHE A 340 6.37 -2.74 3.39
CA PHE A 340 7.81 -2.81 3.60
C PHE A 340 8.12 -4.03 4.47
N ASP A 341 9.32 -4.61 4.35
CA ASP A 341 9.81 -5.65 5.25
C ASP A 341 11.34 -5.60 5.32
N SER A 342 11.92 -5.36 6.50
CA SER A 342 13.37 -5.23 6.65
C SER A 342 14.11 -6.54 6.36
N ALA A 343 13.43 -7.69 6.42
CA ALA A 343 14.00 -8.98 6.05
C ALA A 343 14.30 -9.11 4.54
N ALA A 344 13.75 -8.24 3.70
CA ALA A 344 14.03 -8.20 2.26
C ALA A 344 15.25 -7.33 1.89
N LEU A 345 15.70 -6.45 2.81
CA LEU A 345 16.81 -5.53 2.54
C LEU A 345 18.09 -6.29 2.16
N GLY A 346 18.58 -6.04 0.94
CA GLY A 346 19.83 -6.62 0.43
C GLY A 346 19.78 -8.10 0.08
N ARG A 347 18.60 -8.72 0.07
CA ARG A 347 18.44 -10.18 -0.09
C ARG A 347 17.80 -10.59 -1.42
N GLY A 348 17.57 -9.63 -2.32
CA GLY A 348 16.99 -9.90 -3.63
C GLY A 348 15.65 -10.64 -3.52
N GLU A 349 15.50 -11.76 -4.23
CA GLU A 349 14.25 -12.51 -4.30
C GLU A 349 14.07 -13.58 -3.20
N GLU A 350 14.98 -13.68 -2.22
CA GLU A 350 14.85 -14.64 -1.10
C GLU A 350 13.69 -14.31 -0.14
N GLU A 351 13.39 -13.02 -0.02
CA GLU A 351 12.25 -12.49 0.74
C GLU A 351 11.67 -11.33 -0.08
N ALA A 352 10.38 -11.43 -0.41
CA ALA A 352 9.74 -10.45 -1.27
C ALA A 352 9.68 -9.07 -0.61
N GLU A 353 10.13 -8.09 -1.38
CA GLU A 353 9.92 -6.67 -1.14
C GLU A 353 8.43 -6.29 -1.27
N ALA A 354 8.12 -5.01 -1.03
CA ALA A 354 6.79 -4.45 -1.18
C ALA A 354 6.33 -4.50 -2.65
N PRO A 355 5.28 -5.27 -3.00
CA PRO A 355 4.83 -5.38 -4.37
C PRO A 355 4.13 -4.09 -4.83
N TRP A 356 4.17 -3.87 -6.14
CA TRP A 356 3.31 -2.88 -6.77
C TRP A 356 1.86 -3.26 -6.58
N HIS A 357 1.01 -2.29 -6.29
CA HIS A 357 -0.42 -2.55 -6.16
C HIS A 357 -1.26 -1.41 -6.71
N GLY A 358 -2.47 -1.76 -7.13
CA GLY A 358 -3.46 -0.83 -7.67
C GLY A 358 -4.72 -1.57 -8.07
N SER A 359 -5.74 -0.85 -8.50
CA SER A 359 -6.98 -1.42 -9.00
C SER A 359 -7.15 -1.05 -10.47
N PRO A 360 -6.77 -1.91 -11.42
CA PRO A 360 -6.94 -1.63 -12.83
C PRO A 360 -8.42 -1.64 -13.22
N ASP A 361 -8.77 -0.95 -14.29
CA ASP A 361 -10.08 -1.08 -14.92
C ASP A 361 -10.14 -2.38 -15.72
N ILE A 362 -11.10 -3.25 -15.39
CA ILE A 362 -11.36 -4.51 -16.07
C ILE A 362 -12.67 -4.46 -16.89
N GLY A 363 -13.24 -3.26 -17.08
CA GLY A 363 -14.60 -3.10 -17.59
C GLY A 363 -15.63 -3.73 -16.64
N ASP A 364 -16.74 -4.21 -17.19
CA ASP A 364 -17.80 -4.85 -16.41
C ASP A 364 -17.81 -6.38 -16.57
N VAL A 365 -16.65 -6.95 -16.90
CA VAL A 365 -16.47 -8.39 -17.22
C VAL A 365 -16.96 -9.30 -16.09
N CYS A 366 -16.79 -8.89 -14.83
CA CYS A 366 -17.18 -9.67 -13.65
C CYS A 366 -18.40 -9.10 -12.90
N GLY A 367 -18.99 -8.01 -13.40
CA GLY A 367 -20.15 -7.32 -12.84
C GLY A 367 -19.97 -5.79 -12.81
N GLU A 368 -20.96 -5.10 -12.26
CA GLU A 368 -21.08 -3.65 -12.42
C GLU A 368 -20.70 -2.85 -11.17
N GLU A 369 -20.67 -3.52 -10.02
CA GLU A 369 -20.37 -2.89 -8.73
C GLU A 369 -18.86 -2.88 -8.48
N ALA A 370 -18.34 -1.67 -8.31
CA ALA A 370 -16.95 -1.46 -7.94
C ALA A 370 -16.64 -1.99 -6.54
N ARG A 371 -15.38 -2.35 -6.32
CA ARG A 371 -14.85 -2.76 -5.02
C ARG A 371 -15.19 -1.73 -3.95
N GLU A 372 -15.66 -2.25 -2.83
CA GLU A 372 -15.74 -1.56 -1.55
C GLU A 372 -14.96 -2.38 -0.53
N SER A 373 -14.10 -1.72 0.23
CA SER A 373 -13.24 -2.41 1.20
C SER A 373 -12.88 -1.51 2.36
N ILE A 374 -12.60 -2.13 3.51
CA ILE A 374 -11.84 -1.51 4.58
C ILE A 374 -10.36 -1.91 4.43
N GLU A 375 -9.47 -0.92 4.51
CA GLU A 375 -8.02 -1.07 4.52
C GLU A 375 -7.52 -0.75 5.93
N VAL A 376 -6.66 -1.58 6.51
CA VAL A 376 -6.00 -1.34 7.79
C VAL A 376 -4.49 -1.38 7.58
N ARG A 377 -3.78 -0.29 7.91
CA ARG A 377 -2.32 -0.22 7.80
C ARG A 377 -1.67 -0.45 9.15
N VAL A 378 -0.63 -1.26 9.16
CA VAL A 378 0.03 -1.69 10.39
C VAL A 378 1.54 -1.59 10.27
N ILE A 379 2.21 -1.42 11.41
CA ILE A 379 3.64 -1.64 11.57
C ILE A 379 3.82 -2.79 12.57
N ALA A 380 4.67 -3.74 12.23
CA ALA A 380 4.89 -4.97 13.00
C ALA A 380 6.38 -5.18 13.31
N PHE A 381 6.68 -5.68 14.50
CA PHE A 381 8.02 -5.99 15.00
C PHE A 381 8.06 -7.43 15.57
N TRP A 382 9.22 -8.09 15.48
CA TRP A 382 9.42 -9.50 15.88
C TRP A 382 10.31 -9.68 17.11
#